data_AF-A0AAD0BSC1-F1
#
_entry.id   AF-A0AAD0BSC1-F1
#
_cell.length_a   1.000
_cell.length_b   1.000
_cell.length_c   1.000
_cell.angle_alpha   90.00
_cell.angle_beta   90.00
_cell.angle_gamma   90.00
#
_symmetry.space_group_name_H-M   'P 1'
#
loop_
_entity.id
_entity.type
_entity.pdbx_description
1 polymer ?
#
loop_
_entity_poly.entity_id
_entity_poly.type
_entity_poly.pdbx_seq_one_letter_code
_entity_poly.pdbx_strand_id
1 'polypeptide(L)'
;MSASFVSPDVIRRLFAQAMSRMYRTEVPLYGTLVELVERINAQVLDQDPALAAQLLRNDERARLDEERHGAIRVGTVQELATLRRLFAVMGMFPVGYYDLSVAGVPVHSTAFRPLTGAALAQNPFRVFTSLLRLELIEDETLRAESAKILARRRIFTDGALALIDQAERDGGLSQADAERFVEEALETFRWHGDATVDLPTYHALHNAHRLVADVVSFRGPHINHLTPRTLDIDAAQAAMIEHGMAAKAVIEGPPRRACPILLRQTSFKALEEAVHFPDSEGGDAGTHTARFGEIEQRGLALTPKGRALYDQLLSQARDAGGEGSTGGDYGQRLQAVFASFPDDHDTLRQEGLGYYRYQLTDAGRAAPERVADLPAEVLVAAGLATADPIVYEDFLPVSAAGIFQSNLGGEEQRAYAAHANREAFEQALGVAVNDEFEIYERLQAESLASLRIA
;
A
#
# COMPACT_ATOMS: atom_id res chain seq x y z
N MET A 1 7.97 20.91 -33.63
CA MET A 1 8.44 21.07 -32.25
C MET A 1 8.04 19.80 -31.53
N SER A 2 8.98 18.98 -31.05
CA SER A 2 8.58 17.84 -30.21
C SER A 2 7.98 18.42 -28.94
N ALA A 3 6.75 18.04 -28.58
CA ALA A 3 6.19 18.43 -27.31
C ALA A 3 7.13 17.95 -26.20
N SER A 4 7.47 18.82 -25.25
CA SER A 4 8.20 18.38 -24.05
C SER A 4 7.21 17.61 -23.18
N PHE A 5 7.40 16.29 -23.07
CA PHE A 5 6.60 15.48 -22.17
C PHE A 5 6.99 15.73 -20.71
N VAL A 6 6.01 15.60 -19.82
CA VAL A 6 6.25 15.65 -18.38
C VAL A 6 6.75 14.29 -17.88
N SER A 7 7.55 14.28 -16.81
CA SER A 7 7.94 13.03 -16.17
C SER A 7 6.70 12.31 -15.61
N PRO A 8 6.60 10.98 -15.74
CA PRO A 8 5.57 10.18 -15.06
C PRO A 8 5.50 10.42 -13.55
N ASP A 9 6.64 10.77 -12.93
CA ASP A 9 6.73 11.11 -11.50
C ASP A 9 5.94 12.38 -11.14
N VAL A 10 5.92 13.36 -12.06
CA VAL A 10 5.11 14.58 -11.91
C VAL A 10 3.63 14.24 -12.02
N ILE A 11 3.24 13.40 -13.00
CA ILE A 11 1.85 12.96 -13.17
C ILE A 11 1.37 12.21 -11.91
N ARG A 12 2.19 11.28 -11.40
CA ARG A 12 1.90 10.54 -10.17
C ARG A 12 1.69 11.45 -8.96
N ARG A 13 2.57 12.45 -8.78
CA ARG A 13 2.44 13.43 -7.70
C ARG A 13 1.14 14.23 -7.84
N LEU A 14 0.82 14.73 -9.03
CA LEU A 14 -0.43 15.45 -9.30
C LEU A 14 -1.66 14.58 -8.97
N PHE A 15 -1.63 13.31 -9.38
CA PHE A 15 -2.68 12.34 -9.10
C PHE A 15 -2.83 12.04 -7.60
N ALA A 16 -1.74 11.77 -6.89
CA ALA A 16 -1.75 11.51 -5.45
C ALA A 16 -2.33 12.71 -4.66
N GLN A 17 -1.95 13.93 -5.05
CA GLN A 17 -2.47 15.16 -4.45
C GLN A 17 -3.95 15.38 -4.77
N ALA A 18 -4.38 15.12 -6.02
CA ALA A 18 -5.78 15.22 -6.42
C ALA A 18 -6.66 14.20 -5.69
N MET A 19 -6.19 12.96 -5.57
CA MET A 19 -6.85 11.90 -4.81
C MET A 19 -6.95 12.24 -3.32
N SER A 20 -5.89 12.78 -2.72
CA SER A 20 -5.92 13.22 -1.32
C SER A 20 -6.93 14.35 -1.08
N ARG A 21 -7.00 15.34 -1.98
CA ARG A 21 -8.01 16.41 -1.90
C ARG A 21 -9.44 15.89 -2.06
N MET A 22 -9.66 14.99 -3.01
CA MET A 22 -10.95 14.33 -3.21
C MET A 22 -11.35 13.56 -1.95
N TYR A 23 -10.47 12.69 -1.45
CA TYR A 23 -10.76 11.84 -0.30
C TYR A 23 -10.95 12.65 0.99
N ARG A 24 -10.21 13.75 1.19
CA ARG A 24 -10.44 14.70 2.30
C ARG A 24 -11.82 15.34 2.24
N THR A 25 -12.32 15.62 1.04
CA THR A 25 -13.66 16.20 0.85
C THR A 25 -14.75 15.18 1.14
N GLU A 26 -14.55 13.94 0.69
CA GLU A 26 -15.50 12.84 0.90
C GLU A 26 -15.47 12.29 2.34
N VAL A 27 -14.32 12.33 3.02
CA VAL A 27 -14.11 11.75 4.36
C VAL A 27 -13.41 12.77 5.27
N PRO A 28 -14.15 13.64 5.98
CA PRO A 28 -13.55 14.69 6.80
C PRO A 28 -12.56 14.21 7.88
N LEU A 29 -12.80 13.04 8.48
CA LEU A 29 -11.87 12.45 9.47
C LEU A 29 -10.49 12.13 8.90
N TYR A 30 -10.38 11.89 7.60
CA TYR A 30 -9.07 11.76 6.94
C TYR A 30 -8.30 13.08 6.96
N GLY A 31 -8.98 14.22 6.83
CA GLY A 31 -8.36 15.54 6.98
C GLY A 31 -7.71 15.70 8.35
N THR A 32 -8.46 15.39 9.40
CA THR A 32 -7.97 15.39 10.79
C THR A 32 -6.79 14.42 10.98
N LEU A 33 -6.86 13.21 10.40
CA LEU A 33 -5.76 12.24 10.48
C LEU A 33 -4.48 12.79 9.88
N VAL A 34 -4.55 13.43 8.71
CA VAL A 34 -3.37 14.01 8.04
C VAL A 34 -2.74 15.10 8.90
N GLU A 35 -3.54 15.98 9.50
CA GLU A 35 -3.04 17.03 10.40
C GLU A 35 -2.38 16.45 11.68
N LEU A 36 -2.94 15.37 12.23
CA LEU A 36 -2.33 14.66 13.35
C LEU A 36 -0.97 14.06 12.97
N VAL A 37 -0.90 13.42 11.81
CA VAL A 37 0.34 12.80 11.30
C VAL A 37 1.42 13.85 11.05
N GLU A 38 1.09 14.97 10.42
CA GLU A 38 2.04 16.08 10.19
C GLU A 38 2.65 16.58 11.51
N ARG A 39 1.82 16.79 12.54
CA ARG A 39 2.28 17.22 13.86
C ARG A 39 3.17 16.18 14.55
N ILE A 40 2.78 14.90 14.48
CA ILE A 40 3.54 13.80 15.11
C ILE A 40 4.90 13.63 14.42
N ASN A 41 4.92 13.65 13.08
CA ASN A 41 6.16 13.57 12.31
C ASN A 41 7.10 14.72 12.66
N ALA A 42 6.59 15.96 12.71
CA ALA A 42 7.40 17.11 13.12
C ALA A 42 7.98 16.92 14.53
N GLN A 43 7.16 16.49 15.50
CA GLN A 43 7.60 16.25 16.87
C GLN A 43 8.69 15.17 16.95
N VAL A 44 8.53 14.05 16.22
CA VAL A 44 9.53 12.97 16.19
C VAL A 44 10.85 13.48 15.62
N LEU A 45 10.82 14.27 14.54
CA LEU A 45 12.03 14.81 13.92
C LEU A 45 12.74 15.85 14.77
N ASP A 46 11.99 16.65 15.54
CA ASP A 46 12.55 17.59 16.50
C ASP A 46 13.22 16.87 17.69
N GLN A 47 12.67 15.72 18.10
CA GLN A 47 13.17 14.93 19.23
C GLN A 47 14.30 13.97 18.84
N ASP A 48 14.39 13.59 17.57
CA ASP A 48 15.44 12.70 17.04
C ASP A 48 16.16 13.32 15.82
N PRO A 49 17.18 14.17 16.07
CA PRO A 49 17.99 14.75 15.01
C PRO A 49 18.76 13.72 14.18
N ALA A 50 19.05 12.53 14.73
CA ALA A 50 19.76 11.48 14.01
C ALA A 50 18.86 10.85 12.93
N LEU A 51 17.59 10.58 13.28
CA LEU A 51 16.58 10.16 12.33
C LEU A 51 16.33 11.23 11.26
N ALA A 52 16.23 12.50 11.65
CA ALA A 52 16.06 13.60 10.68
C ALA A 52 17.21 13.65 9.66
N ALA A 53 18.46 13.49 10.12
CA ALA A 53 19.62 13.43 9.25
C ALA A 53 19.62 12.17 8.36
N GLN A 54 19.19 11.02 8.87
CA GLN A 54 19.03 9.79 8.08
C GLN A 54 18.01 9.95 6.96
N LEU A 55 16.81 10.46 7.27
CA LEU A 55 15.76 10.68 6.26
C LEU A 55 16.18 11.70 5.20
N LEU A 56 17.00 12.69 5.57
CA LEU A 56 17.57 13.64 4.60
C LEU A 56 18.54 12.94 3.64
N ARG A 57 19.47 12.10 4.16
CA ARG A 57 20.42 11.34 3.32
C ARG A 57 19.73 10.34 2.40
N ASN A 58 18.62 9.75 2.85
CA ASN A 58 17.85 8.78 2.08
C ASN A 58 16.86 9.40 1.07
N ASP A 59 16.81 10.73 0.94
CA ASP A 59 15.83 11.45 0.12
C ASP A 59 14.37 11.18 0.56
N GLU A 60 14.15 10.87 1.83
CA GLU A 60 12.85 10.57 2.41
C GLU A 60 12.16 11.77 3.04
N ARG A 61 12.95 12.76 3.51
CA ARG A 61 12.39 13.93 4.22
C ARG A 61 11.39 14.73 3.36
N ALA A 62 11.67 14.87 2.07
CA ALA A 62 10.84 15.65 1.15
C ALA A 62 9.55 14.91 0.75
N ARG A 63 9.57 13.57 0.73
CA ARG A 63 8.39 12.75 0.38
C ARG A 63 7.49 12.43 1.56
N LEU A 64 7.99 12.47 2.80
CA LEU A 64 7.27 12.03 4.00
C LEU A 64 5.86 12.63 4.13
N ASP A 65 5.72 13.95 3.93
CA ASP A 65 4.45 14.67 4.13
C ASP A 65 3.45 14.41 2.99
N GLU A 66 3.94 14.00 1.81
CA GLU A 66 3.13 13.62 0.65
C GLU A 66 2.92 12.11 0.53
N GLU A 67 3.60 11.32 1.38
CA GLU A 67 3.66 9.87 1.26
C GLU A 67 2.33 9.22 1.66
N ARG A 68 1.73 8.52 0.70
CA ARG A 68 0.42 7.88 0.84
C ARG A 68 0.37 6.54 0.12
N HIS A 69 -0.58 5.70 0.50
CA HIS A 69 -1.06 4.62 -0.36
C HIS A 69 -2.58 4.61 -0.42
N GLY A 70 -3.14 4.20 -1.56
CA GLY A 70 -4.57 3.93 -1.71
C GLY A 70 -4.83 2.42 -1.83
N ALA A 71 -6.06 2.01 -1.57
CA ALA A 71 -6.53 0.66 -1.88
C ALA A 71 -7.84 0.69 -2.66
N ILE A 72 -7.92 -0.15 -3.69
CA ILE A 72 -9.07 -0.28 -4.59
C ILE A 72 -9.36 -1.74 -4.92
N ARG A 73 -10.58 -2.00 -5.37
CA ARG A 73 -11.04 -3.35 -5.73
C ARG A 73 -11.76 -3.31 -7.07
N VAL A 74 -11.37 -4.18 -7.99
CA VAL A 74 -11.99 -4.34 -9.31
C VAL A 74 -12.65 -5.70 -9.45
N GLY A 75 -13.64 -5.78 -10.34
CA GLY A 75 -14.47 -6.95 -10.52
C GLY A 75 -14.10 -7.79 -11.74
N THR A 76 -13.37 -7.23 -12.72
CA THR A 76 -13.06 -7.94 -13.96
C THR A 76 -11.59 -7.88 -14.36
N VAL A 77 -11.19 -8.87 -15.15
CA VAL A 77 -9.87 -8.96 -15.78
C VAL A 77 -9.58 -7.72 -16.64
N GLN A 78 -10.57 -7.26 -17.41
CA GLN A 78 -10.44 -6.10 -18.30
C GLN A 78 -10.23 -4.80 -17.50
N GLU A 79 -10.90 -4.67 -16.35
CA GLU A 79 -10.69 -3.55 -15.43
C GLU A 79 -9.26 -3.55 -14.87
N LEU A 80 -8.76 -4.70 -14.40
CA LEU A 80 -7.39 -4.83 -13.89
C LEU A 80 -6.35 -4.51 -14.97
N ALA A 81 -6.50 -5.08 -16.17
CA ALA A 81 -5.58 -4.86 -17.29
C ALA A 81 -5.56 -3.40 -17.74
N THR A 82 -6.70 -2.70 -17.68
CA THR A 82 -6.79 -1.26 -18.01
C THR A 82 -6.20 -0.39 -16.91
N LEU A 83 -6.43 -0.72 -15.63
CA LEU A 83 -5.77 -0.05 -14.51
C LEU A 83 -4.25 -0.15 -14.59
N ARG A 84 -3.70 -1.30 -15.01
CA ARG A 84 -2.25 -1.42 -15.26
C ARG A 84 -1.76 -0.37 -16.26
N ARG A 85 -2.49 -0.16 -17.35
CA ARG A 85 -2.13 0.83 -18.37
C ARG A 85 -2.26 2.26 -17.83
N LEU A 86 -3.34 2.54 -17.09
CA LEU A 86 -3.57 3.81 -16.40
C LEU A 86 -2.41 4.13 -15.44
N PHE A 87 -2.03 3.18 -14.58
CA PHE A 87 -0.93 3.34 -13.63
C PHE A 87 0.45 3.46 -14.32
N ALA A 88 0.64 2.83 -15.47
CA ALA A 88 1.88 2.97 -16.25
C ALA A 88 2.13 4.40 -16.75
N VAL A 89 1.08 5.17 -17.07
CA VAL A 89 1.20 6.62 -17.41
C VAL A 89 1.86 7.40 -16.28
N MET A 90 1.66 6.96 -15.03
CA MET A 90 2.22 7.55 -13.81
C MET A 90 3.51 6.86 -13.34
N GLY A 91 4.11 5.99 -14.16
CA GLY A 91 5.34 5.27 -13.78
C GLY A 91 5.13 4.31 -12.61
N MET A 92 3.92 3.77 -12.47
CA MET A 92 3.56 2.80 -11.43
C MET A 92 3.36 1.42 -12.05
N PHE A 93 4.04 0.43 -11.51
CA PHE A 93 4.11 -0.93 -12.06
C PHE A 93 3.68 -1.94 -11.00
N PRO A 94 3.12 -3.09 -11.42
CA PRO A 94 2.65 -4.11 -10.48
C PRO A 94 3.84 -4.79 -9.79
N VAL A 95 3.87 -4.74 -8.47
CA VAL A 95 4.90 -5.35 -7.61
C VAL A 95 4.25 -6.24 -6.58
N GLY A 96 4.82 -7.43 -6.41
CA GLY A 96 4.33 -8.42 -5.47
C GLY A 96 3.00 -9.05 -5.90
N TYR A 97 2.73 -10.22 -5.32
CA TYR A 97 1.46 -10.95 -5.48
C TYR A 97 0.90 -11.31 -4.10
N TYR A 98 -0.36 -10.97 -3.89
CA TYR A 98 -1.05 -11.15 -2.61
C TYR A 98 -2.30 -12.00 -2.83
N ASP A 99 -2.29 -13.26 -2.37
CA ASP A 99 -3.48 -14.11 -2.37
C ASP A 99 -4.21 -13.99 -1.04
N LEU A 100 -5.32 -13.27 -0.99
CA LEU A 100 -6.10 -13.10 0.24
C LEU A 100 -7.14 -14.20 0.43
N SER A 101 -7.31 -15.09 -0.56
CA SER A 101 -8.23 -16.24 -0.44
C SER A 101 -7.79 -17.21 0.66
N VAL A 102 -6.50 -17.23 1.00
CA VAL A 102 -5.93 -17.98 2.14
C VAL A 102 -6.48 -17.52 3.49
N ALA A 103 -7.08 -16.33 3.54
CA ALA A 103 -7.74 -15.75 4.70
C ALA A 103 -9.25 -15.58 4.46
N GLY A 104 -9.85 -16.35 3.55
CA GLY A 104 -11.29 -16.33 3.30
C GLY A 104 -11.82 -15.07 2.60
N VAL A 105 -10.94 -14.17 2.13
CA VAL A 105 -11.35 -12.99 1.35
C VAL A 105 -11.26 -13.34 -0.13
N PRO A 106 -12.34 -13.19 -0.93
CA PRO A 106 -12.40 -13.74 -2.29
C PRO A 106 -11.66 -12.87 -3.33
N VAL A 107 -10.42 -12.46 -3.04
CA VAL A 107 -9.60 -11.61 -3.90
C VAL A 107 -8.14 -12.06 -3.94
N HIS A 108 -7.47 -11.66 -5.01
CA HIS A 108 -6.01 -11.65 -5.12
C HIS A 108 -5.56 -10.28 -5.64
N SER A 109 -4.34 -9.85 -5.33
CA SER A 109 -3.93 -8.44 -5.48
C SER A 109 -2.48 -8.26 -5.88
N THR A 110 -2.14 -7.04 -6.31
CA THR A 110 -0.78 -6.51 -6.49
C THR A 110 -0.72 -5.05 -6.05
N ALA A 111 0.49 -4.51 -5.84
CA ALA A 111 0.69 -3.10 -5.58
C ALA A 111 1.23 -2.39 -6.82
N PHE A 112 0.53 -1.38 -7.32
CA PHE A 112 1.06 -0.49 -8.36
C PHE A 112 1.91 0.60 -7.71
N ARG A 113 3.21 0.64 -8.02
CA ARG A 113 4.15 1.62 -7.46
C ARG A 113 5.38 1.87 -8.33
N PRO A 114 6.15 2.93 -8.07
CA PRO A 114 7.45 3.13 -8.72
C PRO A 114 8.47 2.05 -8.37
N LEU A 115 9.43 1.83 -9.26
CA LEU A 115 10.45 0.77 -9.14
C LEU A 115 11.84 1.26 -8.74
N THR A 116 12.16 2.54 -8.96
CA THR A 116 13.52 3.08 -8.79
C THR A 116 13.60 4.02 -7.59
N GLY A 117 14.78 4.10 -6.97
CA GLY A 117 15.01 4.98 -5.83
C GLY A 117 14.71 6.45 -6.16
N ALA A 118 15.11 6.91 -7.35
CA ALA A 118 14.85 8.27 -7.81
C ALA A 118 13.35 8.59 -8.00
N ALA A 119 12.56 7.63 -8.50
CA ALA A 119 11.12 7.82 -8.67
C ALA A 119 10.39 7.79 -7.31
N LEU A 120 10.80 6.88 -6.42
CA LEU A 120 10.28 6.78 -5.06
C LEU A 120 10.57 8.04 -4.23
N ALA A 121 11.78 8.58 -4.34
CA ALA A 121 12.19 9.82 -3.68
C ALA A 121 11.35 11.04 -4.13
N GLN A 122 10.99 11.10 -5.42
CA GLN A 122 10.14 12.18 -5.94
C GLN A 122 8.69 12.07 -5.46
N ASN A 123 8.11 10.87 -5.54
CA ASN A 123 6.78 10.61 -5.01
C ASN A 123 6.56 9.09 -4.91
N PRO A 124 6.33 8.55 -3.71
CA PRO A 124 6.20 7.11 -3.49
C PRO A 124 4.76 6.61 -3.52
N PHE A 125 3.84 7.30 -4.19
CA PHE A 125 2.45 6.91 -4.17
C PHE A 125 2.27 5.47 -4.68
N ARG A 126 1.50 4.69 -3.90
CA ARG A 126 1.23 3.26 -4.13
C ARG A 126 -0.28 3.04 -4.18
N VAL A 127 -0.74 2.11 -5.02
CA VAL A 127 -2.13 1.65 -4.99
C VAL A 127 -2.18 0.14 -4.90
N PHE A 128 -2.72 -0.37 -3.79
CA PHE A 128 -3.03 -1.78 -3.61
C PHE A 128 -4.31 -2.10 -4.38
N THR A 129 -4.20 -2.96 -5.40
CA THR A 129 -5.31 -3.25 -6.32
C THR A 129 -5.68 -4.72 -6.23
N SER A 130 -6.88 -4.98 -5.73
CA SER A 130 -7.45 -6.32 -5.63
C SER A 130 -8.39 -6.63 -6.79
N LEU A 131 -8.29 -7.84 -7.34
CA LEU A 131 -9.26 -8.40 -8.29
C LEU A 131 -10.17 -9.40 -7.58
N LEU A 132 -11.48 -9.21 -7.70
CA LEU A 132 -12.49 -10.15 -7.22
C LEU A 132 -12.43 -11.47 -7.99
N ARG A 133 -12.43 -12.57 -7.24
CA ARG A 133 -12.46 -13.93 -7.75
C ARG A 133 -13.88 -14.47 -7.71
N LEU A 134 -14.64 -14.25 -8.79
CA LEU A 134 -16.05 -14.66 -8.88
C LEU A 134 -16.24 -16.17 -8.67
N GLU A 135 -15.26 -16.99 -9.04
CA GLU A 135 -15.29 -18.44 -8.85
C GLU A 135 -15.33 -18.87 -7.37
N LEU A 136 -15.00 -17.96 -6.44
CA LEU A 136 -15.11 -18.18 -4.99
C LEU A 136 -16.48 -17.81 -4.41
N ILE A 137 -17.41 -17.27 -5.20
CA ILE A 137 -18.81 -17.06 -4.78
C ILE A 137 -19.54 -18.41 -4.89
N GLU A 138 -19.91 -19.04 -3.78
CA GLU A 138 -20.49 -20.40 -3.76
C GLU A 138 -21.80 -20.54 -4.55
N ASP A 139 -22.72 -19.58 -4.41
CA ASP A 139 -24.00 -19.57 -5.13
C ASP A 139 -23.78 -19.28 -6.63
N GLU A 140 -24.01 -20.29 -7.46
CA GLU A 140 -23.83 -20.21 -8.92
C GLU A 140 -24.75 -19.18 -9.58
N THR A 141 -25.97 -18.98 -9.07
CA THR A 141 -26.92 -17.99 -9.60
C THR A 141 -26.42 -16.59 -9.30
N LEU A 142 -26.02 -16.34 -8.04
CA LEU A 142 -25.48 -15.06 -7.62
C LEU A 142 -24.14 -14.74 -8.32
N ARG A 143 -23.31 -15.76 -8.54
CA ARG A 143 -22.06 -15.65 -9.32
C ARG A 143 -22.35 -15.21 -10.76
N ALA A 144 -23.31 -15.85 -11.42
CA ALA A 144 -23.71 -15.51 -12.79
C ALA A 144 -24.35 -14.12 -12.89
N GLU A 145 -25.12 -13.71 -11.88
CA GLU A 145 -25.68 -12.37 -11.78
C GLU A 145 -24.59 -11.32 -11.58
N SER A 146 -23.64 -11.56 -10.66
CA SER A 146 -22.48 -10.70 -10.42
C SER A 146 -21.67 -10.46 -11.69
N ALA A 147 -21.41 -11.53 -12.46
CA ALA A 147 -20.72 -11.43 -13.75
C ALA A 147 -21.47 -10.55 -14.76
N LYS A 148 -22.81 -10.65 -14.82
CA LYS A 148 -23.64 -9.82 -15.71
C LYS A 148 -23.64 -8.33 -15.31
N ILE A 149 -23.69 -8.05 -14.01
CA ILE A 149 -23.64 -6.67 -13.49
C ILE A 149 -22.29 -6.03 -13.85
N LEU A 150 -21.20 -6.73 -13.53
CA LEU A 150 -19.83 -6.27 -13.82
C LEU A 150 -19.57 -6.10 -15.31
N ALA A 151 -20.10 -6.98 -16.17
CA ALA A 151 -19.92 -6.86 -17.63
C ALA A 151 -20.63 -5.65 -18.26
N ARG A 152 -21.61 -5.04 -17.58
CA ARG A 152 -22.37 -3.89 -18.09
C ARG A 152 -21.75 -2.54 -17.74
N ARG A 153 -20.95 -2.47 -16.67
CA ARG A 153 -20.40 -1.18 -16.21
C ARG A 153 -19.18 -0.76 -17.03
N ARG A 154 -18.95 0.55 -17.05
CA ARG A 154 -17.75 1.17 -17.63
C ARG A 154 -17.16 2.09 -16.57
N ILE A 155 -16.02 1.69 -16.00
CA ILE A 155 -15.40 2.40 -14.86
C ILE A 155 -14.43 3.51 -15.29
N PHE A 156 -14.03 3.52 -16.57
CA PHE A 156 -13.12 4.52 -17.14
C PHE A 156 -13.88 5.44 -18.07
N THR A 157 -13.58 6.74 -18.01
CA THR A 157 -14.09 7.71 -18.97
C THR A 157 -13.45 7.52 -20.34
N ASP A 158 -14.14 7.93 -21.40
CA ASP A 158 -13.55 7.92 -22.75
C ASP A 158 -12.31 8.82 -22.83
N GLY A 159 -12.28 9.91 -22.05
CA GLY A 159 -11.13 10.82 -21.95
C GLY A 159 -9.90 10.15 -21.35
N ALA A 160 -10.06 9.39 -20.26
CA ALA A 160 -8.96 8.64 -19.64
C ALA A 160 -8.40 7.59 -20.62
N LEU A 161 -9.27 6.83 -21.29
CA LEU A 161 -8.86 5.81 -22.26
C LEU A 161 -8.07 6.43 -23.43
N ALA A 162 -8.57 7.54 -23.99
CA ALA A 162 -7.89 8.23 -25.09
C ALA A 162 -6.50 8.77 -24.69
N LEU A 163 -6.35 9.25 -23.45
CA LEU A 163 -5.08 9.74 -22.92
C LEU A 163 -4.09 8.62 -22.59
N ILE A 164 -4.57 7.46 -22.15
CA ILE A 164 -3.74 6.24 -22.03
C ILE A 164 -3.21 5.84 -23.40
N ASP A 165 -4.10 5.73 -24.41
CA ASP A 165 -3.72 5.37 -25.78
C ASP A 165 -2.73 6.39 -26.39
N GLN A 166 -2.89 7.68 -26.06
CA GLN A 166 -1.96 8.74 -26.46
C GLN A 166 -0.59 8.57 -25.80
N ALA A 167 -0.55 8.35 -24.48
CA ALA A 167 0.70 8.16 -23.76
C ALA A 167 1.49 6.95 -24.27
N GLU A 168 0.81 5.83 -24.54
CA GLU A 168 1.43 4.61 -25.08
C GLU A 168 1.97 4.81 -26.51
N ARG A 169 1.22 5.52 -27.36
CA ARG A 169 1.59 5.75 -28.76
C ARG A 169 2.69 6.79 -28.94
N ASP A 170 2.65 7.88 -28.16
CA ASP A 170 3.54 9.02 -28.32
C ASP A 170 4.74 8.97 -27.35
N GLY A 171 4.69 8.09 -26.35
CA GLY A 171 5.75 7.89 -25.35
C GLY A 171 5.65 8.80 -24.12
N GLY A 172 4.56 9.55 -23.97
CA GLY A 172 4.32 10.44 -22.84
C GLY A 172 3.16 11.41 -23.08
N LEU A 173 2.91 12.27 -22.10
CA LEU A 173 1.88 13.32 -22.16
C LEU A 173 2.52 14.71 -22.04
N SER A 174 1.95 15.69 -22.73
CA SER A 174 2.24 17.09 -22.48
C SER A 174 1.72 17.51 -21.09
N GLN A 175 2.12 18.68 -20.58
CA GLN A 175 1.62 19.19 -19.29
C GLN A 175 0.08 19.28 -19.27
N ALA A 176 -0.53 19.85 -20.31
CA ALA A 176 -1.98 20.01 -20.40
C ALA A 176 -2.71 18.66 -20.50
N ASP A 177 -2.15 17.71 -21.25
CA ASP A 177 -2.75 16.36 -21.35
C ASP A 177 -2.57 15.57 -20.06
N ALA A 178 -1.47 15.77 -19.33
CA ALA A 178 -1.24 15.14 -18.02
C ALA A 178 -2.23 15.66 -16.96
N GLU A 179 -2.50 16.97 -16.93
CA GLU A 179 -3.51 17.55 -16.04
C GLU A 179 -4.90 17.00 -16.37
N ARG A 180 -5.27 16.96 -17.65
CA ARG A 180 -6.54 16.37 -18.10
C ARG A 180 -6.63 14.87 -17.79
N PHE A 181 -5.51 14.15 -17.93
CA PHE A 181 -5.43 12.72 -17.58
C PHE A 181 -5.70 12.51 -16.09
N VAL A 182 -5.13 13.34 -15.22
CA VAL A 182 -5.37 13.25 -13.76
C VAL A 182 -6.83 13.48 -13.43
N GLU A 183 -7.48 14.48 -14.04
CA GLU A 183 -8.90 14.77 -13.83
C GLU A 183 -9.79 13.59 -14.28
N GLU A 184 -9.57 13.09 -15.49
CA GLU A 184 -10.33 11.97 -16.07
C GLU A 184 -10.10 10.65 -15.31
N ALA A 185 -8.87 10.38 -14.88
CA ALA A 185 -8.55 9.19 -14.09
C ALA A 185 -9.16 9.24 -12.69
N LEU A 186 -9.29 10.43 -12.09
CA LEU A 186 -9.85 10.60 -10.76
C LEU A 186 -11.32 10.17 -10.68
N GLU A 187 -12.09 10.37 -11.77
CA GLU A 187 -13.50 9.96 -11.84
C GLU A 187 -13.70 8.44 -11.69
N THR A 188 -12.69 7.63 -12.04
CA THR A 188 -12.75 6.17 -11.82
C THR A 188 -12.83 5.80 -10.33
N PHE A 189 -12.30 6.64 -9.44
CA PHE A 189 -12.11 6.33 -8.02
C PHE A 189 -13.05 7.12 -7.09
N ARG A 190 -13.91 7.97 -7.65
CA ARG A 190 -14.83 8.82 -6.91
C ARG A 190 -15.91 7.98 -6.21
N TRP A 191 -16.37 8.46 -5.05
CA TRP A 191 -17.58 7.89 -4.44
C TRP A 191 -18.82 8.15 -5.30
N HIS A 192 -19.69 7.14 -5.40
CA HIS A 192 -21.05 7.32 -5.90
C HIS A 192 -22.02 6.63 -4.94
N GLY A 193 -22.91 7.41 -4.30
CA GLY A 193 -23.91 6.90 -3.37
C GLY A 193 -25.05 6.11 -4.03
N ASP A 194 -25.16 6.15 -5.36
CA ASP A 194 -26.14 5.36 -6.11
C ASP A 194 -25.60 3.96 -6.41
N ALA A 195 -26.30 2.93 -5.92
CA ALA A 195 -26.03 1.54 -6.30
C ALA A 195 -26.49 1.27 -7.75
N THR A 196 -25.85 0.29 -8.38
CA THR A 196 -26.15 -0.18 -9.75
C THR A 196 -27.09 -1.40 -9.78
N VAL A 197 -27.49 -1.87 -8.60
CA VAL A 197 -28.35 -3.04 -8.36
C VAL A 197 -29.49 -2.66 -7.43
N ASP A 198 -30.60 -3.39 -7.48
CA ASP A 198 -31.70 -3.21 -6.53
C ASP A 198 -31.32 -3.68 -5.10
N LEU A 199 -32.15 -3.30 -4.12
CA LEU A 199 -31.90 -3.63 -2.72
C LEU A 199 -31.87 -5.15 -2.43
N PRO A 200 -32.78 -5.97 -3.00
CA PRO A 200 -32.70 -7.44 -2.85
C PRO A 200 -31.39 -8.04 -3.36
N THR A 201 -30.92 -7.66 -4.55
CA THR A 201 -29.65 -8.14 -5.11
C THR A 201 -28.48 -7.67 -4.25
N TYR A 202 -28.47 -6.41 -3.78
CA TYR A 202 -27.45 -5.93 -2.85
C TYR A 202 -27.39 -6.78 -1.57
N HIS A 203 -28.54 -7.10 -0.96
CA HIS A 203 -28.58 -7.96 0.23
C HIS A 203 -28.06 -9.36 -0.05
N ALA A 204 -28.39 -9.96 -1.21
CA ALA A 204 -27.85 -11.26 -1.59
C ALA A 204 -26.32 -11.24 -1.71
N LEU A 205 -25.76 -10.22 -2.38
CA LEU A 205 -24.31 -10.02 -2.50
C LEU A 205 -23.65 -9.81 -1.14
N HIS A 206 -24.28 -9.01 -0.28
CA HIS A 206 -23.77 -8.66 1.05
C HIS A 206 -23.72 -9.88 1.98
N ASN A 207 -24.79 -10.70 1.94
CA ASN A 207 -24.89 -11.93 2.71
C ASN A 207 -23.88 -12.99 2.23
N ALA A 208 -23.57 -13.03 0.93
CA ALA A 208 -22.51 -13.89 0.42
C ALA A 208 -21.14 -13.44 0.92
N HIS A 209 -20.80 -12.16 0.73
CA HIS A 209 -19.63 -11.55 1.33
C HIS A 209 -19.69 -10.02 1.18
N ARG A 210 -19.41 -9.25 2.23
CA ARG A 210 -19.45 -7.77 2.18
C ARG A 210 -18.58 -7.17 1.09
N LEU A 211 -17.41 -7.75 0.82
CA LEU A 211 -16.53 -7.35 -0.29
C LEU A 211 -17.18 -7.57 -1.67
N VAL A 212 -17.96 -8.64 -1.85
CA VAL A 212 -18.66 -8.91 -3.12
C VAL A 212 -19.69 -7.81 -3.38
N ALA A 213 -20.48 -7.42 -2.36
CA ALA A 213 -21.39 -6.30 -2.48
C ALA A 213 -20.68 -4.98 -2.80
N ASP A 214 -19.57 -4.69 -2.11
CA ASP A 214 -18.73 -3.50 -2.33
C ASP A 214 -18.18 -3.39 -3.76
N VAL A 215 -17.78 -4.51 -4.36
CA VAL A 215 -17.23 -4.52 -5.73
C VAL A 215 -18.34 -4.49 -6.79
N VAL A 216 -19.40 -5.28 -6.61
CA VAL A 216 -20.39 -5.54 -7.67
C VAL A 216 -21.47 -4.44 -7.73
N SER A 217 -21.83 -3.85 -6.59
CA SER A 217 -23.03 -3.01 -6.47
C SER A 217 -22.82 -1.54 -6.85
N PHE A 218 -21.60 -1.12 -7.16
CA PHE A 218 -21.26 0.29 -7.37
C PHE A 218 -20.67 0.55 -8.76
N ARG A 219 -20.73 1.83 -9.17
CA ARG A 219 -20.35 2.29 -10.51
C ARG A 219 -18.89 2.04 -10.86
N GLY A 220 -17.99 2.11 -9.88
CA GLY A 220 -16.55 1.99 -10.08
C GLY A 220 -15.81 1.65 -8.78
N PRO A 221 -14.49 1.44 -8.89
CA PRO A 221 -13.62 1.07 -7.78
C PRO A 221 -13.29 2.28 -6.90
N HIS A 222 -14.26 2.73 -6.11
CA HIS A 222 -14.05 3.84 -5.18
C HIS A 222 -12.88 3.57 -4.22
N ILE A 223 -12.22 4.63 -3.75
CA ILE A 223 -11.12 4.49 -2.79
C ILE A 223 -11.64 3.87 -1.49
N ASN A 224 -11.11 2.69 -1.12
CA ASN A 224 -11.49 2.02 0.12
C ASN A 224 -10.92 2.75 1.35
N HIS A 225 -9.65 3.13 1.23
CA HIS A 225 -8.93 3.97 2.17
C HIS A 225 -7.75 4.64 1.47
N LEU A 226 -7.30 5.74 2.06
CA LEU A 226 -6.09 6.45 1.68
C LEU A 226 -5.28 6.66 2.96
N THR A 227 -4.07 6.10 2.99
CA THR A 227 -3.29 5.92 4.21
C THR A 227 -2.08 6.86 4.20
N PRO A 228 -1.95 7.80 5.16
CA PRO A 228 -0.73 8.59 5.33
C PRO A 228 0.35 7.84 6.12
N ARG A 229 1.62 8.22 5.91
CA ARG A 229 2.78 7.70 6.66
C ARG A 229 3.06 8.51 7.94
N THR A 230 3.10 7.84 9.09
CA THR A 230 3.60 8.38 10.36
C THR A 230 4.97 7.80 10.72
N LEU A 231 5.78 8.56 11.45
CA LEU A 231 7.04 8.09 12.03
C LEU A 231 6.84 7.39 13.37
N ASP A 232 5.72 7.64 14.06
CA ASP A 232 5.35 6.97 15.31
C ASP A 232 3.85 6.61 15.29
N ILE A 233 3.55 5.35 15.03
CA ILE A 233 2.18 4.84 14.98
C ILE A 233 1.55 4.70 16.36
N ASP A 234 2.34 4.50 17.41
CA ASP A 234 1.82 4.38 18.77
C ASP A 234 1.32 5.76 19.24
N ALA A 235 2.10 6.82 18.99
CA ALA A 235 1.68 8.21 19.23
C ALA A 235 0.46 8.59 18.37
N ALA A 236 0.42 8.15 17.11
CA ALA A 236 -0.70 8.43 16.22
C ALA A 236 -1.98 7.73 16.67
N GLN A 237 -1.92 6.45 17.04
CA GLN A 237 -3.08 5.71 17.57
C GLN A 237 -3.62 6.38 18.83
N ALA A 238 -2.75 6.77 19.77
CA ALA A 238 -3.16 7.49 20.98
C ALA A 238 -3.86 8.82 20.63
N ALA A 239 -3.27 9.63 19.74
CA ALA A 239 -3.85 10.90 19.32
C ALA A 239 -5.19 10.72 18.58
N MET A 240 -5.33 9.67 17.76
CA MET A 240 -6.59 9.33 17.09
C MET A 240 -7.71 9.06 18.10
N ILE A 241 -7.43 8.28 19.15
CA ILE A 241 -8.39 7.98 20.23
C ILE A 241 -8.78 9.26 20.98
N GLU A 242 -7.81 10.12 21.31
CA GLU A 242 -8.05 11.41 21.96
C GLU A 242 -8.94 12.34 21.12
N HIS A 243 -8.86 12.25 19.79
CA HIS A 243 -9.69 13.01 18.84
C HIS A 243 -11.01 12.30 18.49
N GLY A 244 -11.38 11.26 19.22
CA GLY A 244 -12.66 10.55 19.06
C GLY A 244 -12.73 9.64 17.83
N MET A 245 -11.60 9.34 17.18
CA MET A 245 -11.57 8.33 16.12
C MET A 245 -11.62 6.94 16.75
N ALA A 246 -12.53 6.09 16.28
CA ALA A 246 -12.68 4.71 16.73
C ALA A 246 -11.56 3.81 16.16
N ALA A 247 -10.31 4.10 16.56
CA ALA A 247 -9.13 3.33 16.19
C ALA A 247 -9.19 1.92 16.79
N LYS A 248 -8.77 0.92 16.02
CA LYS A 248 -8.63 -0.44 16.55
C LYS A 248 -7.52 -0.49 17.57
N ALA A 249 -7.71 -1.31 18.61
CA ALA A 249 -6.71 -1.50 19.66
C ALA A 249 -5.46 -2.23 19.14
N VAL A 250 -5.64 -3.16 18.20
CA VAL A 250 -4.53 -3.94 17.62
C VAL A 250 -3.86 -3.14 16.51
N ILE A 251 -2.52 -3.04 16.59
CA ILE A 251 -1.65 -2.59 15.51
C ILE A 251 -1.08 -3.84 14.86
N GLU A 252 -1.24 -3.95 13.54
CA GLU A 252 -0.66 -5.05 12.78
C GLU A 252 0.79 -4.79 12.40
N GLY A 253 1.49 -5.87 12.06
CA GLY A 253 2.91 -5.86 11.75
C GLY A 253 3.77 -6.32 12.93
N PRO A 254 5.07 -6.02 12.92
CA PRO A 254 5.93 -6.28 14.08
C PRO A 254 5.51 -5.40 15.27
N PRO A 255 5.95 -5.75 16.50
CA PRO A 255 5.75 -4.88 17.64
C PRO A 255 6.62 -3.61 17.52
N ARG A 256 6.57 -2.73 18.54
CA ARG A 256 7.43 -1.54 18.59
C ARG A 256 8.90 -1.95 18.66
N ARG A 257 9.74 -1.23 17.90
CA ARG A 257 11.17 -1.53 17.69
C ARG A 257 11.98 -0.25 17.55
N ALA A 258 13.26 -0.30 17.93
CA ALA A 258 14.22 0.77 17.68
C ALA A 258 14.61 0.86 16.20
N CYS A 259 14.70 -0.29 15.52
CA CYS A 259 14.85 -0.43 14.08
C CYS A 259 13.56 -1.03 13.50
N PRO A 260 12.55 -0.21 13.14
CA PRO A 260 11.31 -0.70 12.53
C PRO A 260 11.60 -1.52 11.28
N ILE A 261 10.86 -2.61 11.09
CA ILE A 261 10.96 -3.50 9.93
C ILE A 261 9.59 -3.61 9.24
N LEU A 262 9.59 -3.84 7.92
CA LEU A 262 8.37 -3.88 7.11
C LEU A 262 7.50 -2.64 7.34
N LEU A 263 6.27 -2.81 7.82
CA LEU A 263 5.41 -1.72 8.27
C LEU A 263 4.58 -2.14 9.46
N ARG A 264 4.10 -1.15 10.21
CA ARG A 264 3.04 -1.28 11.22
C ARG A 264 1.83 -0.49 10.74
N GLN A 265 0.63 -1.00 10.97
CA GLN A 265 -0.60 -0.36 10.49
C GLN A 265 -1.78 -0.53 11.46
N THR A 266 -2.69 0.43 11.48
CA THR A 266 -3.98 0.31 12.16
C THR A 266 -5.06 1.08 11.42
N SER A 267 -6.32 0.75 11.68
CA SER A 267 -7.48 1.33 11.01
C SER A 267 -8.50 1.87 12.01
N PHE A 268 -9.38 2.74 11.51
CA PHE A 268 -10.53 3.27 12.23
C PHE A 268 -11.73 3.36 11.32
N LYS A 269 -12.93 3.28 11.90
CA LYS A 269 -14.17 3.52 11.16
C LYS A 269 -14.27 5.02 10.85
N ALA A 270 -14.25 5.38 9.57
CA ALA A 270 -14.23 6.77 9.16
C ALA A 270 -15.62 7.33 8.83
N LEU A 271 -16.44 6.60 8.06
CA LEU A 271 -17.77 7.07 7.68
C LEU A 271 -18.72 5.91 7.37
N GLU A 272 -19.97 6.01 7.80
CA GLU A 272 -21.07 5.21 7.24
C GLU A 272 -21.81 6.04 6.21
N GLU A 273 -22.00 5.46 5.03
CA GLU A 273 -22.60 6.16 3.90
C GLU A 273 -24.00 5.66 3.62
N ALA A 274 -24.91 6.60 3.33
CA ALA A 274 -26.22 6.26 2.79
C ALA A 274 -26.06 5.77 1.35
N VAL A 275 -26.72 4.67 1.01
CA VAL A 275 -26.75 4.13 -0.35
C VAL A 275 -28.18 4.19 -0.87
N HIS A 276 -28.31 4.74 -2.07
CA HIS A 276 -29.57 4.83 -2.80
C HIS A 276 -29.68 3.67 -3.77
N PHE A 277 -30.74 2.87 -3.62
CA PHE A 277 -31.02 1.75 -4.50
C PHE A 277 -32.05 2.17 -5.56
N PRO A 278 -31.88 1.74 -6.83
CA PRO A 278 -32.91 1.94 -7.84
C PRO A 278 -34.18 1.17 -7.45
N ASP A 279 -35.31 1.87 -7.31
CA ASP A 279 -36.64 1.26 -7.21
C ASP A 279 -37.60 1.82 -8.25
N SER A 280 -38.60 1.00 -8.59
CA SER A 280 -39.74 1.34 -9.44
C SER A 280 -40.76 2.29 -8.80
N GLU A 281 -40.74 2.51 -7.47
CA GLU A 281 -41.68 3.40 -6.75
C GLU A 281 -41.06 4.20 -5.59
N GLY A 282 -39.89 4.82 -5.81
CA GLY A 282 -39.29 5.79 -4.87
C GLY A 282 -38.33 5.14 -3.87
N GLY A 283 -37.03 5.24 -4.17
CA GLY A 283 -35.92 4.46 -3.60
C GLY A 283 -35.91 4.27 -2.09
N ASP A 284 -35.87 3.01 -1.67
CA ASP A 284 -35.48 2.63 -0.31
C ASP A 284 -34.02 3.06 -0.04
N ALA A 285 -33.81 3.67 1.13
CA ALA A 285 -32.49 4.04 1.62
C ALA A 285 -31.89 2.90 2.45
N GLY A 286 -30.70 2.43 2.08
CA GLY A 286 -29.90 1.53 2.90
C GLY A 286 -28.61 2.19 3.40
N THR A 287 -27.84 1.45 4.20
CA THR A 287 -26.53 1.89 4.70
C THR A 287 -25.43 0.97 4.18
N HIS A 288 -24.32 1.54 3.75
CA HIS A 288 -23.11 0.79 3.40
C HIS A 288 -21.92 1.34 4.17
N THR A 289 -21.26 0.46 4.93
CA THR A 289 -20.01 0.77 5.61
C THR A 289 -18.85 0.49 4.65
N ALA A 290 -18.55 1.43 3.75
CA ALA A 290 -17.44 1.30 2.78
C ALA A 290 -16.10 1.82 3.31
N ARG A 291 -16.12 2.93 4.06
CA ARG A 291 -14.94 3.78 4.20
C ARG A 291 -14.28 3.68 5.55
N PHE A 292 -13.07 3.17 5.51
CA PHE A 292 -12.17 3.10 6.65
C PHE A 292 -11.06 4.13 6.49
N GLY A 293 -10.62 4.67 7.60
CA GLY A 293 -9.35 5.36 7.65
C GLY A 293 -8.28 4.37 8.09
N GLU A 294 -7.08 4.53 7.55
CA GLU A 294 -5.93 3.70 7.88
C GLU A 294 -4.73 4.61 8.04
N ILE A 295 -3.77 4.18 8.87
CA ILE A 295 -2.50 4.85 9.12
C ILE A 295 -1.38 3.81 9.16
N GLU A 296 -0.20 4.16 8.65
CA GLU A 296 0.94 3.25 8.60
C GLU A 296 2.25 3.91 9.05
N GLN A 297 3.14 3.11 9.64
CA GLN A 297 4.54 3.43 9.89
C GLN A 297 5.40 2.44 9.12
N ARG A 298 6.24 2.94 8.20
CA ARG A 298 7.11 2.12 7.35
C ARG A 298 8.54 2.08 7.89
N GLY A 299 9.12 0.89 7.92
CA GLY A 299 10.47 0.59 8.38
C GLY A 299 11.35 -0.02 7.28
N LEU A 300 12.37 -0.76 7.70
CA LEU A 300 13.36 -1.44 6.85
C LEU A 300 12.74 -2.55 5.99
N ALA A 301 13.05 -2.53 4.69
CA ALA A 301 12.78 -3.64 3.79
C ALA A 301 13.65 -4.85 4.14
N LEU A 302 13.01 -6.00 4.35
CA LEU A 302 13.69 -7.24 4.73
C LEU A 302 14.17 -8.01 3.51
N THR A 303 15.30 -8.70 3.65
CA THR A 303 15.74 -9.74 2.69
C THR A 303 14.83 -10.98 2.79
N PRO A 304 14.92 -11.96 1.87
CA PRO A 304 14.23 -13.23 2.04
C PRO A 304 14.56 -13.93 3.37
N LYS A 305 15.81 -13.80 3.84
CA LYS A 305 16.24 -14.32 5.15
C LYS A 305 15.54 -13.59 6.31
N GLY A 306 15.54 -12.25 6.30
CA GLY A 306 14.85 -11.45 7.32
C GLY A 306 13.35 -11.69 7.32
N ARG A 307 12.75 -11.84 6.14
CA ARG A 307 11.32 -12.13 5.99
C ARG A 307 10.96 -13.51 6.53
N ALA A 308 11.76 -14.54 6.25
CA ALA A 308 11.54 -15.87 6.80
C ALA A 308 11.60 -15.86 8.34
N LEU A 309 12.54 -15.11 8.93
CA LEU A 309 12.60 -14.93 10.39
C LEU A 309 11.36 -14.20 10.91
N TYR A 310 10.93 -13.12 10.25
CA TYR A 310 9.70 -12.40 10.60
C TYR A 310 8.47 -13.32 10.59
N ASP A 311 8.28 -14.08 9.52
CA ASP A 311 7.12 -14.98 9.36
C ASP A 311 7.15 -16.10 10.42
N GLN A 312 8.34 -16.64 10.72
CA GLN A 312 8.53 -17.64 11.79
C GLN A 312 8.11 -17.08 13.16
N LEU A 313 8.60 -15.89 13.53
CA LEU A 313 8.29 -15.26 14.81
C LEU A 313 6.82 -14.86 14.91
N LEU A 314 6.22 -14.39 13.81
CA LEU A 314 4.80 -14.06 13.76
C LEU A 314 3.92 -15.31 13.96
N SER A 315 4.27 -16.45 13.34
CA SER A 315 3.58 -17.73 13.57
C SER A 315 3.69 -18.15 15.03
N GLN A 316 4.89 -18.10 15.61
CA GLN A 316 5.12 -18.46 17.01
C GLN A 316 4.27 -17.62 17.97
N ALA A 317 4.14 -16.31 17.73
CA ALA A 317 3.33 -15.42 18.54
C ALA A 317 1.82 -15.72 18.45
N ARG A 318 1.34 -16.20 17.29
CA ARG A 318 -0.06 -16.60 17.06
C ARG A 318 -0.38 -17.98 17.65
N ASP A 319 0.58 -18.91 17.58
CA ASP A 319 0.41 -20.28 18.07
C ASP A 319 0.53 -20.36 19.60
N ALA A 320 1.25 -19.43 20.22
CA ALA A 320 1.41 -19.35 21.67
C ALA A 320 0.05 -19.17 22.39
N GLY A 321 -0.42 -20.24 23.03
CA GLY A 321 -1.65 -20.23 23.83
C GLY A 321 -2.93 -20.59 23.06
N GLY A 322 -2.89 -20.76 21.73
CA GLY A 322 -4.06 -21.12 20.92
C GLY A 322 -5.12 -20.02 20.77
N GLU A 323 -4.84 -18.80 21.25
CA GLU A 323 -5.76 -17.65 21.24
C GLU A 323 -5.62 -16.75 20.01
N GLY A 324 -4.71 -17.09 19.07
CA GLY A 324 -4.50 -16.33 17.85
C GLY A 324 -4.16 -14.85 18.11
N SER A 325 -4.66 -13.99 17.23
CA SER A 325 -4.45 -12.53 17.28
C SER A 325 -5.47 -11.79 18.17
N THR A 326 -6.43 -12.50 18.77
CA THR A 326 -7.61 -11.93 19.45
C THR A 326 -7.51 -11.93 20.97
N GLY A 327 -6.56 -12.68 21.55
CA GLY A 327 -6.25 -12.64 22.99
C GLY A 327 -5.73 -11.27 23.45
N GLY A 328 -6.20 -10.78 24.60
CA GLY A 328 -5.85 -9.45 25.12
C GLY A 328 -4.36 -9.23 25.45
N ASP A 329 -3.59 -10.32 25.55
CA ASP A 329 -2.14 -10.35 25.75
C ASP A 329 -1.35 -10.55 24.45
N TYR A 330 -1.99 -10.57 23.27
CA TYR A 330 -1.32 -10.77 21.98
C TYR A 330 -0.14 -9.81 21.76
N GLY A 331 -0.31 -8.52 22.10
CA GLY A 331 0.78 -7.54 22.01
C GLY A 331 1.99 -7.88 22.88
N GLN A 332 1.77 -8.46 24.07
CA GLN A 332 2.85 -8.88 24.98
C GLN A 332 3.55 -10.13 24.44
N ARG A 333 2.79 -11.12 23.93
CA ARG A 333 3.35 -12.30 23.27
C ARG A 333 4.18 -11.93 22.05
N LEU A 334 3.65 -11.04 21.22
CA LEU A 334 4.32 -10.55 20.02
C LEU A 334 5.65 -9.86 20.38
N GLN A 335 5.64 -8.96 21.37
CA GLN A 335 6.86 -8.31 21.87
C GLN A 335 7.89 -9.32 22.39
N ALA A 336 7.45 -10.31 23.18
CA ALA A 336 8.34 -11.31 23.76
C ALA A 336 9.02 -12.19 22.70
N VAL A 337 8.27 -12.65 21.71
CA VAL A 337 8.80 -13.50 20.63
C VAL A 337 9.75 -12.70 19.72
N PHE A 338 9.38 -11.47 19.37
CA PHE A 338 10.20 -10.58 18.52
C PHE A 338 11.46 -10.02 19.18
N ALA A 339 11.66 -10.25 20.48
CA ALA A 339 12.96 -10.03 21.12
C ALA A 339 14.08 -10.88 20.48
N SER A 340 13.72 -11.95 19.77
CA SER A 340 14.65 -12.78 18.99
C SER A 340 15.01 -12.20 17.62
N PHE A 341 14.42 -11.08 17.21
CA PHE A 341 14.77 -10.37 15.97
C PHE A 341 15.72 -9.20 16.32
N PRO A 342 16.95 -9.15 15.77
CA PRO A 342 17.93 -8.10 16.11
C PRO A 342 17.40 -6.68 15.91
N ASP A 343 17.55 -5.80 16.91
CA ASP A 343 16.96 -4.45 16.92
C ASP A 343 18.01 -3.34 16.87
N ASP A 344 19.12 -3.61 16.20
CA ASP A 344 20.18 -2.66 15.87
C ASP A 344 20.57 -2.79 14.40
N HIS A 345 20.82 -1.65 13.74
CA HIS A 345 21.05 -1.63 12.30
C HIS A 345 22.33 -2.36 11.87
N ASP A 346 23.35 -2.43 12.73
CA ASP A 346 24.61 -3.10 12.40
C ASP A 346 24.43 -4.62 12.34
N THR A 347 23.81 -5.23 13.36
CA THR A 347 23.52 -6.67 13.37
C THR A 347 22.56 -7.04 12.23
N LEU A 348 21.49 -6.26 12.04
CA LEU A 348 20.55 -6.46 10.94
C LEU A 348 21.24 -6.49 9.56
N ARG A 349 22.22 -5.61 9.36
CA ARG A 349 22.99 -5.49 8.12
C ARG A 349 24.01 -6.62 7.97
N GLN A 350 24.82 -6.88 8.99
CA GLN A 350 25.86 -7.91 8.98
C GLN A 350 25.28 -9.32 8.84
N GLU A 351 24.12 -9.58 9.44
CA GLU A 351 23.42 -10.85 9.28
C GLU A 351 22.60 -10.94 7.98
N GLY A 352 22.55 -9.88 7.17
CA GLY A 352 21.81 -9.84 5.91
C GLY A 352 20.30 -10.00 6.09
N LEU A 353 19.73 -9.38 7.13
CA LEU A 353 18.30 -9.44 7.44
C LEU A 353 17.50 -8.32 6.77
N GLY A 354 18.13 -7.21 6.38
CA GLY A 354 17.48 -6.14 5.63
C GLY A 354 18.38 -5.50 4.58
N TYR A 355 17.77 -4.68 3.73
CA TYR A 355 18.44 -3.96 2.65
C TYR A 355 18.85 -2.54 3.08
N TYR A 356 20.06 -2.13 2.72
CA TYR A 356 20.65 -0.85 3.13
C TYR A 356 21.15 -0.07 1.93
N ARG A 357 21.01 1.26 2.00
CA ARG A 357 21.55 2.23 1.04
C ARG A 357 22.87 2.74 1.59
N TYR A 358 23.91 2.63 0.79
CA TYR A 358 25.25 3.07 1.15
C TYR A 358 25.60 4.39 0.49
N GLN A 359 26.23 5.29 1.26
CA GLN A 359 26.72 6.59 0.76
C GLN A 359 28.04 6.94 1.43
N LEU A 360 28.94 7.63 0.72
CA LEU A 360 30.13 8.19 1.36
C LEU A 360 29.76 9.31 2.31
N THR A 361 30.45 9.39 3.44
CA THR A 361 30.44 10.58 4.31
C THR A 361 31.32 11.67 3.71
N ASP A 362 31.30 12.88 4.29
CA ASP A 362 32.26 13.92 3.91
C ASP A 362 33.72 13.46 4.12
N ALA A 363 33.96 12.67 5.17
CA ALA A 363 35.28 12.07 5.42
C ALA A 363 35.67 11.05 4.35
N GLY A 364 34.71 10.23 3.87
CA GLY A 364 34.93 9.31 2.76
C GLY A 364 35.24 10.04 1.45
N ARG A 365 34.46 11.07 1.12
CA ARG A 365 34.68 11.91 -0.08
C ARG A 365 36.03 12.65 -0.05
N ALA A 366 36.48 13.07 1.13
CA ALA A 366 37.74 13.77 1.29
C ALA A 366 38.98 12.86 1.24
N ALA A 367 38.80 11.53 1.27
CA ALA A 367 39.89 10.55 1.26
C ALA A 367 39.62 9.39 0.28
N PRO A 368 39.48 9.68 -1.03
CA PRO A 368 39.15 8.67 -2.04
C PRO A 368 40.16 7.50 -2.09
N GLU A 369 41.43 7.77 -1.77
CA GLU A 369 42.48 6.76 -1.67
C GLU A 369 42.24 5.73 -0.55
N ARG A 370 41.43 6.07 0.47
CA ARG A 370 41.03 5.17 1.56
C ARG A 370 39.73 4.42 1.24
N VAL A 371 39.02 4.81 0.18
CA VAL A 371 37.72 4.24 -0.20
C VAL A 371 37.86 3.12 -1.22
N ALA A 372 38.70 3.32 -2.24
CA ALA A 372 38.68 2.56 -3.50
C ALA A 372 38.80 1.03 -3.36
N ASP A 373 39.40 0.52 -2.27
CA ASP A 373 39.73 -0.91 -2.10
C ASP A 373 39.09 -1.58 -0.87
N LEU A 374 38.30 -0.86 -0.07
CA LEU A 374 37.75 -1.41 1.18
C LEU A 374 36.31 -1.93 1.00
N PRO A 375 35.95 -3.05 1.64
CA PRO A 375 34.56 -3.50 1.72
C PRO A 375 33.67 -2.44 2.39
N ALA A 376 32.41 -2.34 1.95
CA ALA A 376 31.45 -1.35 2.49
C ALA A 376 31.34 -1.41 4.02
N GLU A 377 31.34 -2.60 4.61
CA GLU A 377 31.36 -2.81 6.06
C GLU A 377 32.53 -2.12 6.77
N VAL A 378 33.72 -2.18 6.17
CA VAL A 378 34.93 -1.54 6.72
C VAL A 378 34.82 -0.02 6.58
N LEU A 379 34.28 0.47 5.47
CA LEU A 379 34.04 1.91 5.26
C LEU A 379 33.05 2.46 6.28
N VAL A 380 31.97 1.73 6.56
CA VAL A 380 30.98 2.10 7.58
C VAL A 380 31.62 2.10 8.97
N ALA A 381 32.32 1.04 9.35
CA ALA A 381 33.03 0.97 10.64
C ALA A 381 34.09 2.08 10.81
N ALA A 382 34.71 2.52 9.72
CA ALA A 382 35.69 3.60 9.71
C ALA A 382 35.07 5.01 9.65
N GLY A 383 33.74 5.13 9.58
CA GLY A 383 33.02 6.41 9.43
C GLY A 383 33.22 7.08 8.05
N LEU A 384 33.69 6.34 7.05
CA LEU A 384 33.91 6.81 5.67
C LEU A 384 32.65 6.63 4.80
N ALA A 385 31.74 5.75 5.20
CA ALA A 385 30.44 5.58 4.58
C ALA A 385 29.32 5.48 5.64
N THR A 386 28.09 5.79 5.26
CA THR A 386 26.89 5.42 6.01
C THR A 386 26.19 4.25 5.33
N ALA A 387 25.43 3.49 6.13
CA ALA A 387 24.50 2.48 5.65
C ALA A 387 23.14 2.77 6.28
N ASP A 388 22.28 3.45 5.53
CA ASP A 388 20.95 3.86 5.98
C ASP A 388 19.91 2.83 5.50
N PRO A 389 18.87 2.50 6.30
CA PRO A 389 17.91 1.45 5.94
C PRO A 389 17.12 1.82 4.67
N ILE A 390 16.96 0.88 3.74
CA ILE A 390 16.03 1.05 2.61
C ILE A 390 14.61 0.82 3.12
N VAL A 391 13.75 1.82 2.94
CA VAL A 391 12.36 1.73 3.40
C VAL A 391 11.55 0.74 2.59
N TYR A 392 10.68 0.02 3.32
CA TYR A 392 9.73 -0.91 2.75
C TYR A 392 8.57 -0.19 2.06
N GLU A 393 8.45 -0.39 0.75
CA GLU A 393 7.48 0.22 -0.15
C GLU A 393 6.27 -0.67 -0.46
N ASP A 394 6.26 -1.90 0.03
CA ASP A 394 5.21 -2.89 -0.25
C ASP A 394 4.26 -3.04 0.95
N PHE A 395 3.48 -4.12 0.96
CA PHE A 395 2.43 -4.40 1.93
C PHE A 395 2.66 -5.72 2.64
N LEU A 396 2.12 -5.86 3.85
CA LEU A 396 2.18 -7.10 4.59
C LEU A 396 1.38 -8.21 3.86
N PRO A 397 1.93 -9.43 3.71
CA PRO A 397 1.37 -10.48 2.86
C PRO A 397 0.02 -11.04 3.36
N VAL A 398 -0.10 -11.22 4.69
CA VAL A 398 -1.19 -11.98 5.36
C VAL A 398 -1.76 -11.21 6.55
N SER A 399 -1.08 -10.19 7.08
CA SER A 399 -1.67 -9.37 8.15
C SER A 399 -2.75 -8.44 7.61
N ALA A 400 -2.60 -7.88 6.39
CA ALA A 400 -3.64 -7.06 5.78
C ALA A 400 -4.99 -7.78 5.75
N ALA A 401 -5.00 -9.12 5.65
CA ALA A 401 -6.21 -9.91 5.76
C ALA A 401 -6.94 -9.74 7.10
N GLY A 402 -6.24 -9.48 8.21
CA GLY A 402 -6.80 -9.08 9.50
C GLY A 402 -7.52 -7.73 9.41
N ILE A 403 -6.92 -6.70 8.82
CA ILE A 403 -7.59 -5.42 8.53
C ILE A 403 -8.77 -5.64 7.58
N PHE A 404 -8.60 -6.39 6.49
CA PHE A 404 -9.65 -6.70 5.52
C PHE A 404 -10.81 -7.45 6.20
N GLN A 405 -10.55 -8.53 6.92
CA GLN A 405 -11.55 -9.30 7.66
C GLN A 405 -12.24 -8.45 8.72
N SER A 406 -11.50 -7.67 9.51
CA SER A 406 -12.09 -6.87 10.60
C SER A 406 -12.82 -5.63 10.10
N ASN A 407 -12.39 -5.01 8.99
CA ASN A 407 -13.18 -3.99 8.28
C ASN A 407 -14.49 -4.59 7.73
N LEU A 408 -14.46 -5.88 7.37
CA LEU A 408 -15.61 -6.62 6.87
C LEU A 408 -16.34 -7.43 7.97
N GLY A 409 -15.92 -7.38 9.24
CA GLY A 409 -16.57 -8.09 10.35
C GLY A 409 -16.54 -9.62 10.32
N GLY A 410 -15.54 -10.26 9.70
CA GLY A 410 -15.40 -11.73 9.62
C GLY A 410 -14.51 -12.37 10.71
N GLU A 411 -14.65 -13.70 10.91
CA GLU A 411 -13.77 -14.54 11.78
C GLU A 411 -12.64 -15.22 10.99
N GLU A 412 -11.49 -15.49 11.64
CA GLU A 412 -10.28 -16.08 11.01
C GLU A 412 -10.55 -17.50 10.43
N GLN A 413 -10.30 -17.70 9.13
CA GLN A 413 -10.30 -19.02 8.48
C GLN A 413 -8.95 -19.34 7.79
N ARG A 414 -8.60 -20.64 7.75
CA ARG A 414 -7.25 -21.18 7.39
C ARG A 414 -7.10 -21.56 5.91
N ALA A 415 -5.85 -21.52 5.47
CA ALA A 415 -5.34 -21.40 4.09
C ALA A 415 -5.53 -22.57 3.09
N TYR A 416 -5.54 -22.19 1.80
CA TYR A 416 -5.50 -23.04 0.59
C TYR A 416 -4.21 -22.76 -0.24
N ALA A 417 -3.89 -23.60 -1.24
CA ALA A 417 -2.62 -23.59 -1.98
C ALA A 417 -2.42 -22.38 -2.94
N ALA A 418 -1.25 -21.72 -2.87
CA ALA A 418 -0.98 -20.38 -3.44
C ALA A 418 -0.43 -20.32 -4.89
N HIS A 419 0.26 -21.34 -5.41
CA HIS A 419 1.02 -21.21 -6.67
C HIS A 419 0.16 -21.08 -7.94
N ALA A 420 -0.93 -21.86 -8.07
CA ALA A 420 -1.80 -21.80 -9.25
C ALA A 420 -2.55 -20.46 -9.37
N ASN A 421 -2.73 -19.74 -8.27
CA ASN A 421 -3.48 -18.49 -8.23
C ASN A 421 -2.66 -17.29 -8.76
N ARG A 422 -1.32 -17.35 -8.70
CA ARG A 422 -0.43 -16.29 -9.24
C ARG A 422 -0.44 -16.26 -10.76
N GLU A 423 -0.31 -17.40 -11.42
CA GLU A 423 -0.30 -17.46 -12.90
C GLU A 423 -1.63 -16.94 -13.47
N ALA A 424 -2.76 -17.32 -12.87
CA ALA A 424 -4.07 -16.80 -13.26
C ALA A 424 -4.17 -15.27 -13.09
N PHE A 425 -3.60 -14.73 -12.01
CA PHE A 425 -3.56 -13.28 -11.78
C PHE A 425 -2.68 -12.56 -12.81
N GLU A 426 -1.49 -13.07 -13.09
CA GLU A 426 -0.57 -12.47 -14.08
C GLU A 426 -1.16 -12.52 -15.50
N GLN A 427 -1.87 -13.60 -15.84
CA GLN A 427 -2.65 -13.70 -17.08
C GLN A 427 -3.75 -12.63 -17.14
N ALA A 428 -4.49 -12.43 -16.04
CA ALA A 428 -5.52 -11.40 -15.95
C ALA A 428 -4.93 -9.98 -16.05
N LEU A 429 -3.79 -9.75 -15.41
CA LEU A 429 -3.06 -8.49 -15.43
C LEU A 429 -2.45 -8.19 -16.81
N GLY A 430 -2.10 -9.24 -17.55
CA GLY A 430 -1.46 -9.21 -18.87
C GLY A 430 0.07 -9.11 -18.83
N VAL A 431 0.68 -9.12 -17.65
CA VAL A 431 2.14 -9.13 -17.42
C VAL A 431 2.44 -9.86 -16.11
N ALA A 432 3.67 -10.34 -15.96
CA ALA A 432 4.16 -10.83 -14.66
C ALA A 432 4.28 -9.67 -13.66
N VAL A 433 4.04 -9.94 -12.37
CA VAL A 433 4.34 -8.96 -11.32
C VAL A 433 5.84 -8.92 -11.06
N ASN A 434 6.37 -7.75 -10.73
CA ASN A 434 7.78 -7.62 -10.34
C ASN A 434 7.99 -8.23 -8.95
N ASP A 435 9.15 -8.86 -8.74
CA ASP A 435 9.57 -9.34 -7.41
C ASP A 435 10.10 -8.17 -6.58
N GLU A 436 9.51 -7.93 -5.41
CA GLU A 436 9.95 -6.87 -4.52
C GLU A 436 11.40 -7.05 -4.02
N PHE A 437 11.84 -8.28 -3.78
CA PHE A 437 13.18 -8.57 -3.27
C PHE A 437 14.25 -8.23 -4.30
N GLU A 438 14.01 -8.53 -5.58
CA GLU A 438 14.91 -8.14 -6.67
C GLU A 438 15.04 -6.61 -6.78
N ILE A 439 13.94 -5.89 -6.57
CA ILE A 439 13.96 -4.41 -6.57
C ILE A 439 14.84 -3.89 -5.43
N TYR A 440 14.63 -4.37 -4.20
CA TYR A 440 15.42 -3.90 -3.05
C TYR A 440 16.90 -4.31 -3.14
N GLU A 441 17.18 -5.51 -3.63
CA GLU A 441 18.55 -5.98 -3.89
C GLU A 441 19.26 -5.09 -4.91
N ARG A 442 18.56 -4.74 -6.00
CA ARG A 442 19.08 -3.79 -6.98
C ARG A 442 19.37 -2.42 -6.38
N LEU A 443 18.45 -1.85 -5.59
CA LEU A 443 18.65 -0.54 -4.94
C LEU A 443 19.88 -0.55 -4.02
N GLN A 444 20.07 -1.62 -3.26
CA GLN A 444 21.27 -1.82 -2.45
C GLN A 444 22.52 -1.91 -3.32
N ALA A 445 22.50 -2.73 -4.37
CA ALA A 445 23.63 -2.94 -5.27
C ALA A 445 24.05 -1.65 -6.01
N GLU A 446 23.08 -0.86 -6.48
CA GLU A 446 23.31 0.46 -7.09
C GLU A 446 24.01 1.41 -6.11
N SER A 447 23.56 1.44 -4.85
CA SER A 447 24.18 2.28 -3.82
C SER A 447 25.61 1.83 -3.47
N LEU A 448 25.86 0.52 -3.40
CA LEU A 448 27.19 -0.05 -3.20
C LEU A 448 28.13 0.28 -4.37
N ALA A 449 27.64 0.19 -5.60
CA ALA A 449 28.41 0.57 -6.79
C ALA A 449 28.77 2.06 -6.78
N SER A 450 27.88 2.92 -6.28
CA SER A 450 28.12 4.37 -6.20
C SER A 450 29.30 4.75 -5.28
N LEU A 451 29.62 3.92 -4.28
CA LEU A 451 30.79 4.13 -3.42
C LEU A 451 32.13 4.07 -4.17
N ARG A 452 32.18 3.38 -5.32
CA ARG A 452 33.40 3.12 -6.09
C ARG A 452 33.62 4.10 -7.25
N ILE A 453 32.62 4.92 -7.57
CA ILE A 453 32.60 5.81 -8.75
C ILE A 453 32.88 7.27 -8.33
N ALA A 454 33.02 7.55 -7.04
CA ALA A 454 33.19 8.88 -6.47
C ALA A 454 34.64 9.36 -6.39
#